data_AF-A0AA44HHY5-F1
#
_entry.id   AF-A0AA44HHY5-F1
#
_cell.length_a   1.000
_cell.length_b   1.000
_cell.length_c   1.000
_cell.angle_alpha   90.00
_cell.angle_beta   90.00
_cell.angle_gamma   90.00
#
_symmetry.space_group_name_H-M   'P 1'
#
loop_
_entity.id
_entity.type
_entity.pdbx_description
1 polymer ?
#
loop_
_entity_poly.entity_id
_entity_poly.type
_entity_poly.pdbx_seq_one_letter_code
_entity_poly.pdbx_strand_id
1 'polypeptide(L)' 'QSIYDELYKLEATTDFTFEELQNYQAYIFLNSTLLTGSNELPNNPFYFGELDQDNTIKQDTPSYYFSPKDEFKCKS' A
#
# COMPACT_ATOMS: atom_id res chain seq x y z
N GLN A 1 22.91 -2.94 -10.10
CA GLN A 1 22.74 -1.51 -10.36
C GLN A 1 22.12 -0.88 -9.12
N SER A 2 22.54 0.31 -8.69
CA SER A 2 21.93 0.98 -7.54
C SER A 2 20.64 1.68 -7.97
N ILE A 3 19.60 1.65 -7.12
CA ILE A 3 18.34 2.35 -7.39
C ILE A 3 18.56 3.86 -7.57
N TYR A 4 19.58 4.44 -6.93
CA TYR A 4 19.95 5.84 -7.11
C TYR A 4 20.43 6.15 -8.53
N ASP A 5 21.16 5.24 -9.18
CA ASP A 5 21.64 5.46 -10.55
C ASP A 5 20.47 5.47 -11.55
N GLU A 6 19.40 4.73 -11.25
CA GLU A 6 18.19 4.68 -12.06
C GLU A 6 17.35 5.95 -11.87
N LEU A 7 17.26 6.44 -10.63
CA LEU A 7 16.55 7.69 -10.32
C LEU A 7 17.22 8.91 -10.94
N TYR A 8 18.55 8.97 -10.98
CA TYR A 8 19.28 10.05 -11.69
C TYR A 8 19.08 10.04 -13.20
N LYS A 9 18.97 8.85 -13.82
CA LYS A 9 18.64 8.75 -15.25
C LYS A 9 17.21 9.19 -15.52
N LEU A 10 16.29 8.89 -14.61
CA LEU A 10 14.90 9.27 -14.73
C LEU A 10 14.74 10.81 -14.68
N GLU A 11 15.37 11.46 -13.70
CA GLU A 11 15.41 12.93 -13.55
C GLU A 11 15.89 13.64 -14.84
N ALA A 12 16.89 13.08 -15.54
CA ALA A 12 17.38 13.63 -16.80
C ALA A 12 16.37 13.56 -17.97
N THR A 13 15.29 12.80 -17.82
CA THR A 13 14.31 12.52 -18.89
C THR A 13 12.89 12.96 -18.54
N THR A 14 12.68 13.50 -17.34
CA THR A 14 11.37 13.88 -16.79
C THR A 14 11.39 15.28 -16.21
N ASP A 15 10.25 15.96 -16.18
CA ASP A 15 10.12 17.32 -15.60
C ASP A 15 10.03 17.34 -14.06
N PHE A 16 10.56 16.33 -13.38
CA PHE A 16 10.55 16.23 -11.91
C PHE A 16 11.94 15.84 -11.38
N THR A 17 12.34 16.53 -10.33
CA THR A 17 13.63 16.38 -9.64
C THR A 17 13.62 15.25 -8.62
N PHE A 18 14.80 14.77 -8.27
CA PHE A 18 14.95 13.76 -7.21
C PHE A 18 14.47 14.27 -5.84
N GLU A 19 14.66 15.57 -5.56
CA GLU A 19 14.17 16.22 -4.35
C GLU A 19 12.63 16.27 -4.31
N GLU A 20 11.97 16.56 -5.43
CA GLU A 20 10.51 16.51 -5.54
C GLU A 20 9.97 15.11 -5.31
N LEU A 21 10.66 14.07 -5.79
CA LEU A 21 10.29 12.67 -5.53
C LEU A 21 10.42 12.28 -4.06
N GLN A 22 11.48 12.71 -3.37
CA GLN A 22 11.64 12.43 -1.94
C GLN A 22 10.57 13.12 -1.08
N ASN A 23 10.15 14.31 -1.49
CA ASN A 23 9.17 15.11 -0.76
C ASN A 23 7.74 14.92 -1.25
N TYR A 24 7.52 14.06 -2.26
CA TYR A 24 6.22 13.84 -2.85
C TYR A 24 5.25 13.25 -1.83
N GLN A 25 4.14 13.95 -1.58
CA GLN A 25 3.03 13.45 -0.78
C GLN A 25 1.85 13.14 -1.70
N ALA A 26 1.43 11.87 -1.73
CA ALA A 26 0.25 11.42 -2.44
C ALA A 26 -0.99 11.53 -1.53
N TYR A 27 -2.08 12.07 -2.05
CA TYR A 27 -3.37 12.12 -1.37
C TYR A 27 -4.44 11.40 -2.18
N ILE A 28 -5.18 10.50 -1.54
CA ILE A 28 -6.28 9.77 -2.17
C ILE A 28 -7.59 10.28 -1.58
N PHE A 29 -8.52 10.70 -2.44
CA PHE A 29 -9.84 11.16 -2.05
C PHE A 29 -10.91 10.19 -2.57
N LEU A 30 -11.86 9.81 -1.71
CA LEU A 30 -13.08 9.08 -2.09
C LEU A 30 -14.29 9.91 -1.67
N ASN A 31 -15.14 10.29 -2.62
CA ASN A 31 -16.32 11.12 -2.35
C ASN A 31 -15.98 12.36 -1.49
N SER A 32 -14.95 13.11 -1.89
CA SER A 32 -14.43 14.29 -1.17
C SER A 32 -13.89 14.03 0.23
N THR A 33 -13.69 12.77 0.60
CA THR A 33 -13.10 12.38 1.89
C THR A 33 -11.64 11.97 1.67
N LEU A 34 -10.72 12.63 2.37
CA LEU A 34 -9.31 12.23 2.37
C LEU A 34 -9.15 10.87 3.05
N LEU A 35 -8.60 9.90 2.33
CA LEU A 35 -8.25 8.60 2.88
C LEU A 35 -6.84 8.68 3.49
N THR A 36 -6.73 8.57 4.80
CA THR A 36 -5.46 8.67 5.56
C THR A 36 -4.71 7.34 5.67
N GLY A 37 -5.17 6.30 4.97
CA GLY A 37 -4.70 4.94 5.18
C GLY A 37 -5.15 4.35 6.53
N SER A 38 -4.86 3.07 6.74
CA SER A 38 -5.02 2.42 8.04
C SER A 38 -3.79 2.66 8.91
N ASN A 39 -3.95 2.75 10.23
CA ASN A 39 -2.80 2.67 11.14
C ASN A 39 -2.15 1.30 10.98
N GLU A 40 -0.88 1.26 10.60
CA GLU A 40 -0.10 0.03 10.64
C GLU A 40 -0.01 -0.43 12.09
N LEU A 41 -0.59 -1.60 12.38
CA LEU A 41 -0.27 -2.28 13.63
C LEU A 41 1.21 -2.72 13.54
N PRO A 42 2.01 -2.60 14.61
CA PRO A 42 3.44 -2.91 14.58
C PRO A 42 3.77 -4.36 14.16
N ASN A 43 2.78 -5.24 14.13
CA ASN A 43 2.87 -6.62 13.66
C ASN A 43 1.91 -6.92 12.50
N ASN A 44 1.65 -5.97 11.60
CA ASN A 44 0.92 -6.26 10.37
C ASN A 44 1.93 -6.39 9.23
N PRO A 45 2.46 -7.59 8.95
CA PRO A 45 3.01 -7.84 7.63
C PRO A 45 1.94 -7.42 6.63
N PHE A 46 2.31 -6.64 5.63
CA PHE A 46 1.46 -6.47 4.46
C PHE A 46 1.19 -7.86 3.87
N TYR A 47 0.12 -8.52 4.31
CA TYR A 47 -0.35 -9.78 3.76
C TYR A 47 -1.13 -9.44 2.50
N PHE A 48 -0.41 -9.13 1.41
CA PHE A 48 -0.87 -9.63 0.12
C PHE A 48 -0.91 -11.15 0.27
N GLY A 49 -2.02 -11.78 -0.12
CA GLY A 49 -2.31 -13.17 0.23
C GLY A 49 -1.15 -14.13 0.09
N GLU A 50 -1.21 -15.26 0.80
CA GLU A 50 -0.16 -16.28 0.73
C GLU A 50 0.18 -16.62 -0.73
N LEU A 51 1.47 -16.72 -1.03
CA LEU A 51 1.90 -17.22 -2.33
C LEU A 51 1.74 -18.74 -2.37
N ASP A 52 1.36 -19.27 -3.53
CA ASP A 52 1.46 -20.69 -3.84
C ASP A 52 2.88 -21.08 -4.28
N GLN A 53 3.06 -22.34 -4.66
CA GLN A 53 4.35 -22.89 -5.07
C GLN A 53 4.89 -22.24 -6.36
N ASP A 54 4.03 -21.58 -7.13
CA ASP A 54 4.35 -20.92 -8.40
C ASP A 54 4.54 -19.40 -8.23
N ASN A 55 4.64 -18.91 -6.98
CA ASN A 55 4.69 -17.49 -6.61
C ASN A 55 3.46 -16.68 -7.06
N THR A 56 2.30 -17.33 -7.19
CA THR A 56 1.03 -16.66 -7.46
C THR A 56 0.27 -16.44 -6.16
N ILE A 57 -0.46 -15.32 -6.04
CA ILE A 57 -1.28 -15.06 -4.86
C ILE A 57 -2.43 -16.07 -4.80
N LYS A 58 -2.51 -16.83 -3.71
CA LYS A 58 -3.64 -17.73 -3.44
C LYS A 58 -4.94 -16.95 -3.35
N GLN A 59 -5.94 -17.38 -4.11
CA GLN A 59 -7.28 -16.76 -4.14
C GLN A 59 -8.31 -17.52 -3.29
N ASP A 60 -7.97 -18.69 -2.78
CA ASP A 60 -8.85 -19.57 -2.01
C ASP A 60 -9.10 -19.06 -0.59
N THR A 61 -8.15 -18.29 -0.06
CA THR A 61 -8.24 -17.67 1.26
C THR A 61 -8.30 -16.16 1.09
N PRO A 62 -9.37 -15.47 1.56
CA PRO A 62 -9.44 -14.03 1.48
C PRO A 62 -8.26 -13.43 2.24
N SER A 63 -7.39 -12.71 1.53
CA SER A 63 -6.17 -12.10 2.07
C SER A 63 -6.45 -10.92 3.02
N TYR A 64 -7.72 -10.53 3.13
CA TYR A 64 -8.16 -9.39 3.89
C TYR A 64 -9.49 -9.68 4.57
N TYR A 65 -9.52 -9.55 5.89
CA TYR A 65 -10.75 -9.53 6.67
C TYR A 65 -10.95 -8.12 7.21
N PHE A 66 -11.87 -7.37 6.59
CA PHE A 66 -12.27 -6.07 7.12
C PHE A 66 -13.23 -6.33 8.28
N SER A 67 -12.70 -6.39 9.50
CA SER A 67 -13.51 -6.42 10.71
C SER A 67 -13.88 -4.98 11.08
N PRO A 68 -15.14 -4.54 10.90
CA PRO A 68 -15.56 -3.25 11.43
C PRO A 68 -15.36 -3.26 12.94
N LYS A 69 -14.99 -2.10 13.53
CA LYS A 69 -14.79 -1.97 14.99
C LYS A 69 -15.97 -2.47 15.85
N ASP A 70 -17.15 -2.57 15.25
CA ASP A 70 -18.41 -2.94 15.90
C ASP A 70 -18.93 -4.35 15.57
N GLU A 71 -18.13 -5.22 14.94
CA GLU A 71 -18.58 -6.53 14.44
C GLU A 71 -19.17 -7.45 15.54
N PHE A 72 -18.82 -7.22 16.80
CA PHE A 72 -19.34 -7.97 17.94
C PHE A 72 -20.69 -7.49 18.50
N LYS A 73 -21.34 -6.47 17.89
CA LYS A 73 -22.62 -5.93 18.42
C LYS A 73 -23.88 -6.74 18.03
N CYS A 74 -23.75 -7.82 17.26
CA CYS A 74 -24.84 -8.76 17.07
C CYS A 74 -24.62 -10.03 17.91
N LYS A 75 -25.04 -9.99 19.17
CA LYS A 75 -25.58 -11.17 19.86
C LYS A 75 -26.86 -10.78 20.59
N SER A 76 -28.00 -11.24 20.05
CA SER A 76 -29.28 -11.37 20.77
C SER A 76 -29.22 -12.55 21.73
#